data_AF-A0A8T2J1C8-F1
#
_entry.id   AF-A0A8T2J1C8-F1
#
_cell.length_a   1.000
_cell.length_b   1.000
_cell.length_c   1.000
_cell.angle_alpha   90.00
_cell.angle_beta   90.00
_cell.angle_gamma   90.00
#
_symmetry.space_group_name_H-M   'P 1'
#
loop_
_entity.id
_entity.type
_entity.pdbx_description
1 polymer ?
#
loop_
_entity_poly.entity_id
_entity_poly.type
_entity_poly.pdbx_seq_one_letter_code
_entity_poly.pdbx_strand_id
1 'polypeptide(L)'
;MLQHWTLFIIMSIHIKESENDLFDVSEFKLQFKKSIYTVSKNVTISFKEFGDALWIRIAWGTHNAKPNQYKATFAVYHSQTPYVFIANLAKPCRPVLCQALVMAAKYSQIQEMELKSRSLDSLKDIVFKRFNQHFQSYQSKPQQKMTPKIVDSRVTYENIREKERIHQITRETFGDGPLPKLELASYKLETMFRSESVMTNLTAQNEPFRCVVKFSSPNLLESIRSLAPAGIAEAPVSSLLSCIPHKARNTFKITEKRGLHPANSQASHV
;
A
#
# COMPACT_ATOMS: atom_id res chain seq x y z
N MET A 1 12.15 -12.81 13.90
CA MET A 1 12.36 -11.84 12.80
C MET A 1 10.99 -11.54 12.21
N LEU A 2 10.47 -10.32 12.37
CA LEU A 2 9.14 -9.96 11.87
C LEU A 2 9.18 -9.88 10.35
N GLN A 3 8.30 -10.63 9.68
CA GLN A 3 8.22 -10.66 8.22
C GLN A 3 7.47 -9.42 7.74
N HIS A 4 8.04 -8.69 6.79
CA HIS A 4 7.34 -7.61 6.09
C HIS A 4 6.89 -8.11 4.73
N TRP A 5 5.57 -8.08 4.53
CA TRP A 5 4.93 -8.38 3.27
C TRP A 5 4.94 -7.13 2.39
N THR A 6 5.25 -7.34 1.12
CA THR A 6 5.18 -6.34 0.06
C THR A 6 4.20 -6.82 -1.00
N LEU A 7 3.33 -5.91 -1.43
CA LEU A 7 2.36 -6.19 -2.48
C LEU A 7 2.98 -6.03 -3.86
N PHE A 8 2.66 -6.95 -4.76
CA PHE A 8 2.94 -6.89 -6.18
C PHE A 8 1.63 -7.09 -6.95
N ILE A 9 1.54 -6.47 -8.13
CA ILE A 9 0.46 -6.66 -9.08
C ILE A 9 1.01 -7.26 -10.37
N ILE A 10 0.37 -8.31 -10.87
CA ILE A 10 0.68 -8.96 -12.14
C ILE A 10 -0.37 -8.53 -13.17
N MET A 11 0.07 -8.17 -14.37
CA MET A 11 -0.77 -7.57 -15.41
C MET A 11 -0.58 -8.28 -16.76
N SER A 12 -1.68 -8.42 -17.50
CA SER A 12 -1.68 -8.90 -18.88
C SER A 12 -1.82 -7.72 -19.84
N ILE A 13 -0.96 -7.65 -20.86
CA ILE A 13 -1.05 -6.65 -21.95
C ILE A 13 -2.21 -6.96 -22.89
N HIS A 14 -2.65 -8.23 -22.94
CA HIS A 14 -3.83 -8.63 -23.71
C HIS A 14 -4.91 -9.09 -22.75
N ILE A 15 -6.03 -8.37 -22.71
CA ILE A 15 -7.28 -8.88 -22.17
C ILE A 15 -7.69 -10.00 -23.14
N LYS A 16 -7.26 -11.24 -22.88
CA LYS A 16 -7.95 -12.37 -23.47
C LYS A 16 -9.27 -12.48 -22.70
N GLU A 17 -10.34 -12.00 -23.33
CA GLU A 17 -11.67 -12.54 -23.11
C GLU A 17 -11.64 -14.01 -23.53
N SER A 18 -11.09 -14.86 -22.65
CA SER A 18 -11.31 -16.30 -22.75
C SER A 18 -11.80 -16.73 -21.39
N GLU A 19 -13.12 -16.81 -21.26
CA GLU A 19 -13.86 -17.29 -20.08
C GLU A 19 -13.56 -18.76 -19.70
N ASN A 20 -12.44 -19.34 -20.16
CA ASN A 20 -12.13 -20.76 -19.96
C ASN A 20 -10.63 -21.10 -19.79
N ASP A 21 -9.73 -20.14 -19.54
CA ASP A 21 -8.36 -20.49 -19.12
C ASP A 21 -8.38 -20.81 -17.61
N LEU A 22 -8.95 -21.97 -17.26
CA LEU A 22 -8.97 -22.47 -15.89
C LEU A 22 -7.53 -22.55 -15.37
N PHE A 23 -7.25 -21.85 -14.27
CA PHE A 23 -5.93 -21.86 -13.66
C PHE A 23 -5.53 -23.29 -13.24
N ASP A 24 -4.60 -23.89 -13.97
CA ASP A 24 -4.01 -25.17 -13.61
C ASP A 24 -2.84 -24.96 -12.64
N VAL A 25 -3.09 -25.29 -11.37
CA VAL A 25 -2.12 -25.21 -10.28
C VAL A 25 -0.88 -26.08 -10.56
N SER A 26 -1.06 -27.25 -11.20
CA SER A 26 0.01 -28.19 -11.49
C SER A 26 0.94 -27.63 -12.56
N GLU A 27 0.37 -27.10 -13.64
CA GLU A 27 1.13 -26.44 -14.71
C GLU A 27 1.85 -25.20 -14.17
N PHE A 28 1.18 -24.38 -13.36
CA PHE A 28 1.81 -23.24 -12.68
C PHE A 28 3.03 -23.68 -11.87
N LYS A 29 2.90 -24.70 -11.01
CA LYS A 29 4.00 -25.19 -10.16
C LYS A 29 5.17 -25.70 -11.00
N LEU A 30 4.88 -26.39 -12.10
CA LEU A 30 5.89 -26.93 -13.01
C LEU A 30 6.66 -25.81 -13.70
N GLN A 31 5.95 -24.87 -14.34
CA GLN A 31 6.55 -23.73 -15.02
C GLN A 31 7.34 -22.85 -14.05
N PHE A 32 6.79 -22.56 -12.87
CA PHE A 32 7.47 -21.79 -11.84
C PHE A 32 8.81 -22.42 -11.43
N LYS A 33 8.81 -23.73 -11.12
CA LYS A 33 10.03 -24.45 -10.78
C LYS A 33 11.03 -24.42 -11.93
N LYS A 34 10.59 -24.71 -13.16
CA LYS A 34 11.44 -24.68 -14.35
C LYS A 34 12.10 -23.31 -14.54
N SER A 35 11.34 -22.23 -14.43
CA SER A 35 11.84 -20.86 -14.54
C SER A 35 12.95 -20.55 -13.53
N ILE A 36 12.77 -20.93 -12.27
CA ILE A 36 13.78 -20.68 -11.23
C ILE A 36 15.02 -21.57 -11.44
N TYR A 37 14.84 -22.87 -11.71
CA TYR A 37 15.94 -23.81 -11.83
C TYR A 37 16.85 -23.56 -13.04
N THR A 38 16.32 -22.94 -14.10
CA THR A 38 17.14 -22.47 -15.24
C THR A 38 18.19 -21.44 -14.81
N VAL A 39 17.88 -20.60 -13.82
CA VAL A 39 18.78 -19.53 -13.36
C VAL A 39 19.54 -19.93 -12.09
N SER A 40 18.97 -20.76 -11.24
CA SER A 40 19.53 -21.10 -9.92
C SER A 40 19.31 -22.56 -9.57
N LYS A 41 20.39 -23.36 -9.65
CA LYS A 41 20.37 -24.79 -9.32
C LYS A 41 20.23 -25.06 -7.82
N ASN A 42 20.81 -24.19 -6.98
CA ASN A 42 20.79 -24.32 -5.53
C ASN A 42 19.60 -23.57 -4.92
N VAL A 43 18.38 -24.08 -5.15
CA VAL A 43 17.14 -23.53 -4.58
C VAL A 43 16.22 -24.65 -4.10
N THR A 44 15.56 -24.45 -2.96
CA THR A 44 14.46 -25.32 -2.50
C THR A 44 13.14 -24.59 -2.65
N ILE A 45 12.20 -25.17 -3.40
CA ILE A 45 10.87 -24.62 -3.64
C ILE A 45 9.83 -25.58 -3.05
N SER A 46 8.95 -25.07 -2.19
CA SER A 46 7.84 -25.82 -1.62
C SER A 46 6.53 -25.07 -1.85
N PHE A 47 5.46 -25.81 -2.11
CA PHE A 47 4.13 -25.27 -2.35
C PHE A 47 3.16 -25.77 -1.29
N LYS A 48 2.21 -24.93 -0.90
CA LYS A 48 1.07 -25.32 -0.07
C LYS A 48 -0.17 -24.60 -0.57
N GLU A 49 -1.23 -25.34 -0.85
CA GLU A 49 -2.53 -24.78 -1.21
C GLU A 49 -3.33 -24.53 0.07
N PHE A 50 -4.00 -23.38 0.12
CA PHE A 50 -4.87 -23.00 1.21
C PHE A 50 -6.05 -22.20 0.65
N GLY A 51 -7.19 -22.88 0.46
CA GLY A 51 -8.33 -22.30 -0.24
C GLY A 51 -7.97 -21.94 -1.68
N ASP A 52 -8.20 -20.68 -2.05
CA ASP A 52 -7.86 -20.09 -3.36
C ASP A 52 -6.41 -19.57 -3.45
N ALA A 53 -5.64 -19.67 -2.36
CA ALA A 53 -4.27 -19.19 -2.27
C ALA A 53 -3.25 -20.31 -2.44
N LEU A 54 -2.25 -20.06 -3.29
CA LEU A 54 -1.04 -20.84 -3.39
C LEU A 54 0.09 -20.16 -2.61
N TRP A 55 0.53 -20.82 -1.54
CA TRP A 55 1.70 -20.43 -0.78
C TRP A 55 2.96 -21.06 -1.38
N ILE A 56 3.96 -20.23 -1.60
CA ILE A 56 5.24 -20.61 -2.18
C ILE A 56 6.32 -20.25 -1.18
N ARG A 57 7.11 -21.23 -0.75
CA ARG A 57 8.30 -21.04 0.07
C ARG A 57 9.53 -21.31 -0.76
N ILE A 58 10.47 -20.37 -0.75
CA ILE A 58 11.70 -20.43 -1.54
C ILE A 58 12.90 -20.20 -0.64
N ALA A 59 13.74 -21.21 -0.48
CA ALA A 59 15.04 -21.07 0.14
C ALA A 59 16.10 -20.89 -0.95
N TRP A 60 16.81 -19.76 -0.90
CA TRP A 60 17.83 -19.43 -1.87
C TRP A 60 19.21 -19.90 -1.40
N GLY A 61 19.96 -20.53 -2.29
CA GLY A 61 21.37 -20.84 -2.14
C GLY A 61 22.23 -19.97 -3.05
N THR A 62 23.54 -20.14 -2.97
CA THR A 62 24.50 -19.54 -3.90
C THR A 62 25.21 -20.66 -4.66
N HIS A 63 26.06 -20.32 -5.63
CA HIS A 63 26.86 -21.33 -6.36
C HIS A 63 27.70 -22.22 -5.42
N ASN A 64 28.18 -21.67 -4.30
CA ASN A 64 29.05 -22.38 -3.35
C ASN A 64 28.37 -22.77 -2.03
N ALA A 65 27.10 -22.41 -1.82
CA ALA A 65 26.41 -22.65 -0.56
C ALA A 65 25.02 -23.25 -0.79
N LYS A 66 24.68 -24.24 0.06
CA LYS A 66 23.35 -24.85 0.11
C LYS A 66 22.26 -23.79 0.38
N PRO A 67 21.02 -24.04 -0.05
CA PRO A 67 19.89 -23.16 0.24
C PRO A 67 19.73 -22.87 1.73
N ASN A 68 19.65 -21.58 2.09
CA ASN A 68 19.45 -21.19 3.48
C ASN A 68 17.98 -21.34 3.88
N GLN A 69 17.66 -22.43 4.60
CA GLN A 69 16.29 -22.74 5.02
C GLN A 69 15.75 -21.75 6.08
N TYR A 70 16.61 -21.04 6.80
CA TYR A 70 16.21 -20.08 7.83
C TYR A 70 15.85 -18.69 7.26
N LYS A 71 16.35 -18.36 6.07
CA LYS A 71 16.09 -17.09 5.37
C LYS A 71 15.31 -17.32 4.07
N ALA A 72 14.18 -18.01 4.20
CA ALA A 72 13.30 -18.26 3.06
C ALA A 72 12.47 -17.02 2.70
N THR A 73 12.25 -16.85 1.39
CA THR A 73 11.24 -15.97 0.82
C THR A 73 9.90 -16.68 0.79
N PHE A 74 8.83 -15.96 1.10
CA PHE A 74 7.46 -16.46 0.99
C PHE A 74 6.72 -15.63 -0.04
N ALA A 75 5.96 -16.29 -0.92
CA ALA A 75 5.02 -15.64 -1.82
C ALA A 75 3.63 -16.27 -1.65
N VAL A 76 2.59 -15.45 -1.69
CA VAL A 76 1.19 -15.88 -1.66
C VAL A 76 0.52 -15.33 -2.90
N TYR A 77 0.07 -16.24 -3.75
CA TYR A 77 -0.62 -15.93 -5.00
C TYR A 77 -2.06 -16.42 -4.94
N HIS A 78 -3.00 -15.58 -5.37
CA HIS A 78 -4.42 -15.92 -5.47
C HIS A 78 -4.78 -15.98 -6.95
N SER A 79 -5.21 -17.15 -7.44
CA SER A 79 -5.50 -17.33 -8.88
C SER A 79 -6.63 -16.44 -9.40
N GLN A 80 -7.54 -16.03 -8.52
CA GLN A 80 -8.69 -15.18 -8.85
C GLN A 80 -8.35 -13.68 -8.85
N THR A 81 -7.12 -13.29 -8.51
CA THR A 81 -6.76 -11.88 -8.36
C THR A 81 -5.39 -11.59 -8.97
N PRO A 82 -5.15 -10.36 -9.46
CA PRO A 82 -3.85 -10.00 -10.02
C PRO A 82 -2.77 -9.76 -8.94
N TYR A 83 -3.05 -9.99 -7.66
CA TYR A 83 -2.18 -9.63 -6.56
C TYR A 83 -1.30 -10.79 -6.09
N VAL A 84 -0.03 -10.48 -5.82
CA VAL A 84 0.92 -11.38 -5.16
C VAL A 84 1.50 -10.68 -3.94
N PHE A 85 1.53 -11.38 -2.81
CA PHE A 85 2.14 -10.87 -1.58
C PHE A 85 3.46 -11.58 -1.38
N ILE A 86 4.57 -10.83 -1.23
CA ILE A 86 5.90 -11.41 -1.07
C ILE A 86 6.57 -10.89 0.20
N ALA A 87 7.12 -11.80 1.01
CA ALA A 87 7.88 -11.49 2.21
C ALA A 87 9.32 -12.04 2.13
N ASN A 88 10.25 -11.34 2.79
CA ASN A 88 11.67 -11.70 2.88
C ASN A 88 12.36 -11.90 1.51
N LEU A 89 12.00 -11.09 0.52
CA LEU A 89 12.64 -11.13 -0.79
C LEU A 89 13.95 -10.35 -0.78
N ALA A 90 15.07 -11.06 -0.98
CA ALA A 90 16.36 -10.42 -1.15
C ALA A 90 16.44 -9.69 -2.51
N LYS A 91 17.07 -8.50 -2.54
CA LYS A 91 17.20 -7.69 -3.76
C LYS A 91 17.77 -8.47 -4.96
N PRO A 92 18.82 -9.31 -4.82
CA PRO A 92 19.36 -10.06 -5.96
C PRO A 92 18.42 -11.13 -6.50
N CYS A 93 17.59 -11.74 -5.65
CA CYS A 93 16.66 -12.80 -6.04
C CYS A 93 15.37 -12.25 -6.67
N ARG A 94 15.13 -10.95 -6.55
CA ARG A 94 13.88 -10.32 -6.97
C ARG A 94 13.60 -10.46 -8.47
N PRO A 95 14.50 -10.14 -9.40
CA PRO A 95 14.23 -10.29 -10.83
C PRO A 95 13.87 -11.74 -11.19
N VAL A 96 14.58 -12.70 -10.60
CA VAL A 96 14.38 -14.14 -10.84
C VAL A 96 13.00 -14.58 -10.36
N LEU A 97 12.59 -14.20 -9.15
CA LEU A 97 11.26 -14.53 -8.62
C LEU A 97 10.15 -13.86 -9.42
N CYS A 98 10.27 -12.56 -9.70
CA CYS A 98 9.29 -11.81 -10.46
C CYS A 98 9.08 -12.44 -11.85
N GLN A 99 10.16 -12.78 -12.55
CA GLN A 99 10.07 -13.41 -13.86
C GLN A 99 9.42 -14.80 -13.79
N ALA A 100 9.76 -15.63 -12.80
CA ALA A 100 9.15 -16.94 -12.63
C ALA A 100 7.65 -16.86 -12.35
N LEU A 101 7.20 -15.89 -11.55
CA LEU A 101 5.78 -15.64 -11.31
C LEU A 101 5.04 -15.25 -12.60
N VAL A 102 5.61 -14.32 -13.37
CA VAL A 102 5.04 -13.85 -14.64
C VAL A 102 4.91 -15.00 -15.65
N MET A 103 5.97 -15.79 -15.83
CA MET A 103 5.96 -16.93 -16.75
C MET A 103 4.98 -18.02 -16.32
N ALA A 104 4.98 -18.39 -15.03
CA ALA A 104 4.11 -19.45 -14.52
C ALA A 104 2.63 -19.07 -14.55
N ALA A 105 2.30 -17.82 -14.28
CA ALA A 105 0.93 -17.32 -14.31
C ALA A 105 0.49 -16.87 -15.72
N LYS A 106 1.33 -17.01 -16.76
CA LYS A 106 1.06 -16.61 -18.15
C LYS A 106 0.67 -15.13 -18.31
N TYR A 107 1.23 -14.25 -17.48
CA TYR A 107 1.07 -12.81 -17.62
C TYR A 107 2.28 -12.21 -18.34
N SER A 108 2.20 -10.92 -18.65
CA SER A 108 3.26 -10.20 -19.35
C SER A 108 4.17 -9.40 -18.41
N GLN A 109 3.64 -8.92 -17.28
CA GLN A 109 4.35 -7.95 -16.43
C GLN A 109 4.01 -8.13 -14.95
N ILE A 110 4.95 -7.75 -14.08
CA ILE A 110 4.75 -7.66 -12.63
C ILE A 110 5.35 -6.36 -12.10
N GLN A 111 4.61 -5.67 -11.25
CA GLN A 111 5.01 -4.40 -10.65
C GLN A 111 4.93 -4.48 -9.12
N GLU A 112 5.96 -3.99 -8.42
CA GLU A 112 5.87 -3.78 -6.97
C GLU A 112 5.00 -2.56 -6.69
N MET A 113 4.06 -2.74 -5.77
CA MET A 113 3.23 -1.66 -5.28
C MET A 113 3.85 -1.00 -4.06
N GLU A 114 3.48 0.26 -3.83
CA GLU A 114 3.98 1.07 -2.73
C GLU A 114 3.27 0.74 -1.39
N LEU A 115 2.93 -0.53 -1.18
CA LEU A 115 2.21 -1.02 0.00
C LEU A 115 2.97 -2.15 0.70
N LYS A 116 3.25 -1.93 1.99
CA LYS A 116 3.98 -2.88 2.85
C LYS A 116 3.37 -2.95 4.24
N SER A 117 3.26 -4.14 4.82
CA SER A 117 2.75 -4.34 6.20
C SER A 117 3.35 -5.61 6.81
N ARG A 118 3.32 -5.74 8.13
CA ARG A 118 3.61 -7.02 8.79
C ARG A 118 2.43 -7.99 8.77
N SER A 119 1.20 -7.49 8.58
CA SER A 119 -0.01 -8.31 8.53
C SER A 119 -0.43 -8.56 7.08
N LEU A 120 -0.34 -9.83 6.65
CA LEU A 120 -0.85 -10.24 5.34
C LEU A 120 -2.36 -10.01 5.21
N ASP A 121 -3.13 -10.31 6.25
CA ASP A 121 -4.58 -10.14 6.24
C ASP A 121 -4.96 -8.66 6.09
N SER A 122 -4.24 -7.75 6.76
CA SER A 122 -4.48 -6.32 6.60
C SER A 122 -4.17 -5.82 5.19
N LEU A 123 -3.15 -6.38 4.52
CA LEU A 123 -2.89 -6.07 3.11
C LEU A 123 -4.03 -6.57 2.23
N LYS A 124 -4.52 -7.80 2.46
CA LYS A 124 -5.68 -8.36 1.77
C LYS A 124 -6.92 -7.48 1.95
N ASP A 125 -7.18 -7.05 3.17
CA ASP A 125 -8.34 -6.20 3.47
C ASP A 125 -8.28 -4.88 2.68
N ILE A 126 -7.10 -4.26 2.59
CA ILE A 126 -6.85 -3.04 1.82
C ILE A 126 -7.10 -3.29 0.32
N VAL A 127 -6.42 -4.26 -0.30
CA VAL A 127 -6.48 -4.44 -1.76
C VAL A 127 -7.79 -5.01 -2.26
N PHE A 128 -8.41 -5.91 -1.48
CA PHE A 128 -9.72 -6.47 -1.78
C PHE A 128 -10.86 -5.56 -1.33
N LYS A 129 -10.54 -4.37 -0.79
CA LYS A 129 -11.52 -3.39 -0.29
C LYS A 129 -12.50 -3.98 0.74
N ARG A 130 -12.13 -5.03 1.47
CA ARG A 130 -12.99 -5.67 2.48
C ARG A 130 -13.29 -4.75 3.66
N PHE A 131 -12.37 -3.82 3.97
CA PHE A 131 -12.64 -2.79 4.96
C PHE A 131 -13.78 -1.85 4.53
N ASN A 132 -14.00 -1.64 3.22
CA ASN A 132 -15.06 -0.77 2.72
C ASN A 132 -16.45 -1.40 2.78
N GLN A 133 -16.56 -2.73 2.82
CA GLN A 133 -17.86 -3.44 2.91
C GLN A 133 -18.60 -3.11 4.23
N HIS A 134 -17.87 -2.61 5.23
CA HIS A 134 -18.42 -2.21 6.52
C HIS A 134 -19.00 -0.78 6.53
N PHE A 135 -18.81 0.02 5.47
CA PHE A 135 -19.45 1.35 5.36
C PHE A 135 -20.96 1.24 5.15
N GLN A 136 -21.45 0.14 4.55
CA GLN A 136 -22.88 -0.05 4.27
C GLN A 136 -23.59 -0.83 5.38
N SER A 137 -22.94 -1.83 6.00
CA SER A 137 -23.57 -2.69 7.01
C SER A 137 -23.75 -2.04 8.40
N TYR A 138 -23.08 -0.92 8.67
CA TYR A 138 -23.24 -0.15 9.91
C TYR A 138 -24.12 1.11 9.77
N GLN A 139 -24.59 1.44 8.55
CA GLN A 139 -25.55 2.54 8.33
C GLN A 139 -26.93 2.26 8.96
N SER A 140 -27.20 1.03 9.42
CA SER A 140 -28.49 0.59 9.95
C SER A 140 -28.54 0.49 11.48
N LYS A 141 -27.64 1.14 12.23
CA LYS A 141 -27.88 1.36 13.66
C LYS A 141 -28.37 2.80 13.85
N PRO A 142 -29.59 3.04 14.37
CA PRO A 142 -29.98 4.37 14.76
C PRO A 142 -28.89 4.89 15.70
N GLN A 143 -28.23 5.98 15.31
CA GLN A 143 -27.21 6.63 16.10
C GLN A 143 -27.78 6.79 17.51
N GLN A 144 -27.30 5.99 18.47
CA GLN A 144 -27.42 6.37 19.86
C GLN A 144 -26.69 7.70 19.93
N LYS A 145 -27.45 8.79 19.98
CA LYS A 145 -26.94 10.08 20.46
C LYS A 145 -26.20 9.71 21.74
N MET A 146 -24.87 9.79 21.72
CA MET A 146 -24.08 9.80 22.93
C MET A 146 -24.44 11.10 23.61
N THR A 147 -25.60 11.10 24.26
CA THR A 147 -25.93 12.09 25.27
C THR A 147 -24.87 11.86 26.34
N PRO A 148 -23.95 12.82 26.55
CA PRO A 148 -23.07 12.71 27.69
C PRO A 148 -23.99 12.57 28.89
N LYS A 149 -23.83 11.51 29.69
CA LYS A 149 -24.46 11.44 31.01
C LYS A 149 -23.94 12.67 31.75
N ILE A 150 -24.75 13.72 31.83
CA ILE A 150 -24.43 14.93 32.57
C ILE A 150 -24.34 14.50 34.03
N VAL A 151 -23.12 14.28 34.52
CA VAL A 151 -22.87 13.81 35.89
C VAL A 151 -23.07 14.97 36.89
N ASP A 152 -22.90 16.21 36.44
CA ASP A 152 -23.09 17.44 37.23
C ASP A 152 -23.79 18.52 36.37
N SER A 153 -24.93 19.03 36.83
CA SER A 153 -25.72 20.06 36.15
C SER A 153 -25.04 21.43 36.08
N ARG A 154 -23.93 21.63 36.80
CA ARG A 154 -23.12 22.85 36.78
C ARG A 154 -22.05 22.86 35.69
N VAL A 155 -21.80 21.72 35.02
CA VAL A 155 -20.79 21.62 33.96
C VAL A 155 -21.45 21.90 32.60
N THR A 156 -21.10 23.03 31.99
CA THR A 156 -21.46 23.35 30.61
C THR A 156 -20.47 22.73 29.64
N TYR A 157 -20.95 21.91 28.71
CA TYR A 157 -20.12 21.39 27.63
C TYR A 157 -20.29 22.26 26.39
N GLU A 158 -19.47 23.31 26.29
CA GLU A 158 -19.56 24.31 25.23
C GLU A 158 -19.27 23.72 23.83
N ASN A 159 -18.39 22.71 23.77
CA ASN A 159 -17.91 22.13 22.52
C ASN A 159 -18.68 20.88 22.06
N ILE A 160 -19.89 20.60 22.56
CA ILE A 160 -20.66 19.40 22.14
C ILE A 160 -20.86 19.38 20.62
N ARG A 161 -21.31 20.50 20.06
CA ARG A 161 -21.62 20.59 18.62
C ARG A 161 -20.39 20.33 17.76
N GLU A 162 -19.26 20.92 18.15
CA GLU A 162 -18.00 20.75 17.42
C GLU A 162 -17.48 19.31 17.57
N LYS A 163 -17.56 18.73 18.76
CA LYS A 163 -17.18 17.34 19.00
C LYS A 163 -18.03 16.38 18.16
N GLU A 164 -19.34 16.60 18.07
CA GLU A 164 -20.26 15.81 17.24
C GLU A 164 -19.92 15.96 15.74
N ARG A 165 -19.62 17.18 15.29
CA ARG A 165 -19.16 17.46 13.92
C ARG A 165 -17.86 16.70 13.59
N ILE A 166 -16.86 16.78 14.47
CA ILE A 166 -15.57 16.07 14.31
C ILE A 166 -15.79 14.55 14.25
N HIS A 167 -16.62 14.01 15.13
CA HIS A 167 -16.95 12.58 15.11
C HIS A 167 -17.64 12.17 13.81
N GLN A 168 -18.59 12.96 13.31
CA GLN A 168 -19.29 12.68 12.06
C GLN A 168 -18.33 12.64 10.87
N ILE A 169 -17.50 13.66 10.70
CA ILE A 169 -16.52 13.73 9.60
C ILE A 169 -15.50 12.58 9.70
N THR A 170 -15.06 12.24 10.91
CA THR A 170 -14.13 11.13 11.15
C THR A 170 -14.74 9.80 10.71
N ARG A 171 -16.03 9.57 11.02
CA ARG A 171 -16.77 8.37 10.57
C ARG A 171 -16.96 8.34 9.06
N GLU A 172 -17.29 9.46 8.44
CA GLU A 172 -17.43 9.54 6.98
C GLU A 172 -16.10 9.24 6.27
N THR A 173 -14.98 9.66 6.86
CA THR A 173 -13.65 9.48 6.27
C THR A 173 -13.11 8.06 6.44
N PHE A 174 -13.26 7.46 7.63
CA PHE A 174 -12.61 6.19 7.98
C PHE A 174 -13.60 5.01 8.10
N GLY A 175 -14.90 5.28 8.11
CA GLY A 175 -15.94 4.30 8.41
C GLY A 175 -16.09 4.07 9.92
N ASP A 176 -17.02 3.19 10.27
CA ASP A 176 -17.28 2.79 11.67
C ASP A 176 -16.59 1.47 12.07
N GLY A 177 -16.22 0.66 11.08
CA GLY A 177 -15.59 -0.64 11.30
C GLY A 177 -14.13 -0.56 11.75
N PRO A 178 -13.51 -1.73 12.03
CA PRO A 178 -12.09 -1.83 12.30
C PRO A 178 -11.28 -1.49 11.04
N LEU A 179 -10.22 -0.70 11.20
CA LEU A 179 -9.29 -0.40 10.11
C LEU A 179 -8.20 -1.48 9.98
N PRO A 180 -7.70 -1.73 8.75
CA PRO A 180 -6.61 -2.67 8.54
C PRO A 180 -5.34 -2.21 9.25
N LYS A 181 -4.59 -3.16 9.83
CA LYS A 181 -3.38 -2.85 10.58
C LYS A 181 -2.24 -2.48 9.63
N LEU A 182 -1.73 -1.27 9.81
CA LEU A 182 -0.52 -0.79 9.17
C LEU A 182 0.43 -0.22 10.20
N GLU A 183 1.71 -0.46 10.03
CA GLU A 183 2.72 0.01 10.97
C GLU A 183 3.38 1.32 10.62
N LEU A 184 3.43 1.61 9.32
CA LEU A 184 4.28 2.63 8.76
C LEU A 184 3.57 3.32 7.61
N ALA A 185 3.72 4.64 7.52
CA ALA A 185 3.52 5.40 6.31
C ALA A 185 4.73 6.33 6.11
N SER A 186 5.18 6.49 4.87
CA SER A 186 6.31 7.36 4.51
C SER A 186 5.95 8.29 3.37
N TYR A 187 6.24 9.57 3.55
CA TYR A 187 6.06 10.62 2.55
C TYR A 187 7.42 11.22 2.23
N LYS A 188 7.83 11.14 0.97
CA LYS A 188 9.09 11.71 0.46
C LYS A 188 8.74 12.91 -0.42
N LEU A 189 9.00 14.10 0.07
CA LEU A 189 8.85 15.35 -0.66
C LEU A 189 10.16 15.70 -1.36
N GLU A 190 10.07 16.06 -2.65
CA GLU A 190 11.16 16.57 -3.46
C GLU A 190 10.61 17.75 -4.28
N THR A 191 10.99 18.97 -3.91
CA THR A 191 10.39 20.21 -4.43
C THR A 191 11.45 21.32 -4.48
N MET A 192 11.24 22.34 -5.32
CA MET A 192 12.19 23.42 -5.52
C MET A 192 11.86 24.60 -4.62
N PHE A 193 12.87 25.36 -4.19
CA PHE A 193 12.62 26.63 -3.52
C PHE A 193 12.13 27.65 -4.54
N ARG A 194 10.90 28.15 -4.37
CA ARG A 194 10.32 29.21 -5.21
C ARG A 194 10.48 30.53 -4.46
N SER A 195 11.38 31.39 -4.92
CA SER A 195 11.55 32.76 -4.42
C SER A 195 11.20 33.74 -5.52
N GLU A 196 10.26 34.65 -5.26
CA GLU A 196 9.96 35.77 -6.16
C GLU A 196 11.02 36.88 -6.04
N SER A 197 11.73 36.95 -4.90
CA SER A 197 12.85 37.86 -4.72
C SER A 197 14.17 37.18 -5.05
N VAL A 198 15.10 37.97 -5.60
CA VAL A 198 16.46 37.62 -6.00
C VAL A 198 17.30 37.26 -4.76
N MET A 199 16.97 36.17 -4.07
CA MET A 199 17.80 35.60 -3.02
C MET A 199 18.71 34.56 -3.67
N THR A 200 19.80 35.06 -4.24
CA THR A 200 20.73 34.42 -5.19
C THR A 200 21.48 33.20 -4.69
N ASN A 201 21.37 32.80 -3.42
CA ASN A 201 22.23 31.74 -2.87
C ASN A 201 21.56 30.36 -2.79
N LEU A 202 20.25 30.30 -2.56
CA LEU A 202 19.51 29.02 -2.45
C LEU A 202 18.78 28.63 -3.74
N THR A 203 18.41 29.60 -4.58
CA THR A 203 17.77 29.36 -5.89
C THR A 203 18.79 29.12 -7.00
N ALA A 204 20.02 29.61 -6.88
CA ALA A 204 21.04 29.49 -7.92
C ALA A 204 21.55 28.06 -8.14
N GLN A 205 21.46 27.19 -7.13
CA GLN A 205 21.96 25.81 -7.25
C GLN A 205 20.99 24.86 -7.96
N ASN A 206 19.76 25.32 -8.26
CA ASN A 206 18.71 24.52 -8.92
C ASN A 206 18.54 23.11 -8.30
N GLU A 207 18.88 22.95 -7.02
CA GLU A 207 18.84 21.68 -6.30
C GLU A 207 17.50 21.58 -5.55
N PRO A 208 16.75 20.46 -5.70
CA PRO A 208 15.50 20.28 -4.97
C PRO A 208 15.79 20.03 -3.49
N PHE A 209 14.99 20.65 -2.61
CA PHE A 209 15.00 20.27 -1.21
C PHE A 209 14.22 18.97 -1.02
N ARG A 210 14.77 18.09 -0.17
CA ARG A 210 14.22 16.76 0.09
C ARG A 210 13.83 16.62 1.55
N CYS A 211 12.59 16.25 1.81
CA CYS A 211 12.07 15.99 3.15
C CYS A 211 11.41 14.61 3.21
N VAL A 212 11.63 13.88 4.30
CA VAL A 212 11.02 12.56 4.52
C VAL A 212 10.28 12.55 5.84
N VAL A 213 8.96 12.40 5.78
CA VAL A 213 8.11 12.21 6.95
C VAL A 213 7.78 10.72 7.07
N LYS A 214 7.93 10.16 8.27
CA LYS A 214 7.57 8.76 8.57
C LYS A 214 6.67 8.72 9.79
N PHE A 215 5.52 8.11 9.65
CA PHE A 215 4.61 7.82 10.75
C PHE A 215 4.75 6.36 11.13
N SER A 216 4.95 6.07 12.42
CA SER A 216 5.01 4.69 12.91
C SER A 216 4.10 4.49 14.12
N SER A 217 3.32 3.42 14.10
CA SER A 217 2.43 3.01 15.19
C SER A 217 2.12 1.52 15.04
N PRO A 218 1.82 0.75 16.10
CA PRO A 218 1.32 -0.62 15.96
C PRO A 218 0.01 -0.71 15.15
N ASN A 219 -0.81 0.34 15.19
CA ASN A 219 -2.03 0.46 14.40
C ASN A 219 -2.19 1.90 13.88
N LEU A 220 -1.44 2.21 12.83
CA LEU A 220 -1.31 3.56 12.29
C LEU A 220 -2.64 4.16 11.84
N LEU A 221 -3.49 3.39 11.16
CA LEU A 221 -4.74 3.93 10.63
C LEU A 221 -5.72 4.29 11.76
N GLU A 222 -5.82 3.46 12.81
CA GLU A 222 -6.60 3.82 14.00
C GLU A 222 -6.01 5.02 14.75
N SER A 223 -4.67 5.10 14.81
CA SER A 223 -3.99 6.25 15.41
C SER A 223 -4.34 7.54 14.68
N ILE A 224 -4.28 7.53 13.34
CA ILE A 224 -4.67 8.66 12.48
C ILE A 224 -6.15 9.02 12.66
N ARG A 225 -7.05 8.02 12.68
CA ARG A 225 -8.49 8.21 12.93
C ARG A 225 -8.76 8.90 14.27
N SER A 226 -7.94 8.62 15.30
CA SER A 226 -8.11 9.18 16.65
C SER A 226 -7.58 10.61 16.84
N LEU A 227 -6.75 11.12 15.92
CA LEU A 227 -6.08 12.42 16.08
C LEU A 227 -7.07 13.59 16.24
N ALA A 228 -8.04 13.69 15.33
CA ALA A 228 -9.00 14.78 15.36
C ALA A 228 -9.98 14.68 16.54
N PRO A 229 -10.59 13.53 16.85
CA PRO A 229 -11.40 13.36 18.07
C PRO A 229 -10.65 13.65 19.38
N ALA A 230 -9.33 13.42 19.42
CA ALA A 230 -8.49 13.72 20.57
C ALA A 230 -8.03 15.19 20.65
N GLY A 231 -8.37 16.04 19.66
CA GLY A 231 -7.94 17.43 19.60
C GLY A 231 -6.46 17.63 19.25
N ILE A 232 -5.79 16.59 18.73
CA ILE A 232 -4.36 16.65 18.34
C ILE A 232 -4.20 17.19 16.91
N ALA A 233 -5.21 17.04 16.07
CA ALA A 233 -5.24 17.53 14.70
C ALA A 233 -6.59 18.15 14.36
N GLU A 234 -6.61 19.04 13.38
CA GLU A 234 -7.86 19.59 12.86
C GLU A 234 -8.64 18.56 12.04
N ALA A 235 -9.98 18.66 12.07
CA ALA A 235 -10.88 17.86 11.24
C ALA A 235 -11.29 18.62 9.97
N PRO A 236 -11.24 18.00 8.78
CA PRO A 236 -10.84 16.60 8.52
C PRO A 236 -9.32 16.41 8.56
N VAL A 237 -8.89 15.21 8.97
CA VAL A 237 -7.49 14.82 8.87
C VAL A 237 -7.05 14.84 7.41
N SER A 238 -5.81 15.27 7.16
CA SER A 238 -5.24 15.40 5.82
C SER A 238 -5.53 14.20 4.91
N SER A 239 -5.97 14.50 3.68
CA SER A 239 -6.24 13.49 2.65
C SER A 239 -5.01 12.65 2.29
N LEU A 240 -3.81 13.18 2.52
CA LEU A 240 -2.56 12.42 2.37
C LEU A 240 -2.52 11.20 3.28
N LEU A 241 -3.06 11.32 4.50
CA LEU A 241 -3.12 10.27 5.51
C LEU A 241 -4.36 9.38 5.35
N SER A 242 -5.53 9.98 5.12
CA SER A 242 -6.77 9.20 5.02
C SER A 242 -6.87 8.38 3.72
N CYS A 243 -6.17 8.75 2.65
CA CYS A 243 -6.24 8.01 1.38
C CYS A 243 -5.41 6.71 1.33
N ILE A 244 -4.60 6.40 2.35
CA ILE A 244 -3.72 5.21 2.38
C ILE A 244 -4.45 3.92 1.99
N PRO A 245 -5.55 3.52 2.67
CA PRO A 245 -6.22 2.26 2.35
C PRO A 245 -6.98 2.33 1.02
N HIS A 246 -7.45 3.50 0.59
CA HIS A 246 -8.14 3.67 -0.70
C HIS A 246 -7.20 3.60 -1.90
N LYS A 247 -5.98 4.12 -1.75
CA LYS A 247 -4.94 4.09 -2.80
C LYS A 247 -4.06 2.84 -2.74
N ALA A 248 -4.30 1.95 -1.78
CA ALA A 248 -3.50 0.76 -1.54
C ALA A 248 -1.99 1.05 -1.57
N ARG A 249 -1.56 2.11 -0.87
CA ARG A 249 -0.16 2.51 -0.74
C ARG A 249 0.12 3.22 0.57
N ASN A 250 1.27 2.94 1.17
CA ASN A 250 1.78 3.58 2.38
C ASN A 250 3.18 4.20 2.20
N THR A 251 3.71 4.21 0.99
CA THR A 251 4.86 5.02 0.61
C THR A 251 4.45 5.99 -0.48
N PHE A 252 4.72 7.27 -0.29
CA PHE A 252 4.32 8.33 -1.22
C PHE A 252 5.54 9.13 -1.63
N LYS A 253 5.70 9.36 -2.94
CA LYS A 253 6.61 10.36 -3.48
C LYS A 253 5.79 11.57 -3.92
N ILE A 254 6.08 12.73 -3.34
CA ILE A 254 5.44 14.01 -3.64
C ILE A 254 6.48 14.86 -4.35
N THR A 255 6.21 15.17 -5.61
CA THR A 255 7.05 16.02 -6.46
C THR A 255 6.20 17.11 -7.08
N GLU A 256 6.80 18.25 -7.39
CA GLU A 256 6.12 19.29 -8.17
C GLU A 256 5.69 18.75 -9.53
N LYS A 257 4.44 19.04 -9.90
CA LYS A 257 3.98 18.83 -11.27
C LYS A 257 4.65 19.90 -12.14
N ARG A 258 5.58 19.51 -13.02
CA ARG A 258 6.10 20.42 -14.04
C ARG A 258 4.91 20.95 -14.85
N GLY A 259 4.58 22.22 -14.67
CA GLY A 259 3.57 22.87 -15.50
C GLY A 259 4.07 22.92 -16.94
N LEU A 260 3.20 22.55 -17.88
CA LEU A 260 3.32 23.05 -19.24
C LEU A 260 3.25 24.58 -19.16
N HIS A 261 4.37 25.25 -19.37
CA HIS A 261 4.33 26.63 -19.84
C HIS A 261 4.07 26.57 -21.35
N PRO A 262 3.07 27.28 -21.89
CA PRO A 262 2.96 27.43 -23.33
C PRO A 262 4.19 28.19 -23.82
N ALA A 263 4.86 27.64 -24.82
CA ALA A 263 5.91 28.33 -25.55
C ALA A 263 5.33 29.65 -26.06
N ASN A 264 6.00 30.75 -25.73
CA ASN A 264 5.72 32.05 -26.34
C ASN A 264 5.78 31.88 -27.86
N SER A 265 4.64 32.09 -28.50
CA SER A 265 4.53 32.25 -29.93
C SER A 265 5.47 33.39 -30.35
N GLN A 266 6.51 33.06 -31.09
CA GLN A 266 7.19 34.02 -31.94
C GLN A 266 6.16 34.53 -32.95
N ALA A 267 5.69 35.76 -32.78
CA ALA A 267 5.07 36.53 -33.84
C ALA A 267 6.21 37.10 -34.70
N SER A 268 6.58 36.36 -35.72
CA SER A 268 7.16 36.95 -36.94
C SER A 268 6.04 37.72 -37.64
N HIS A 269 6.21 39.03 -37.84
CA HIS A 269 5.85 39.71 -39.10
C HIS A 269 6.30 41.18 -39.09
N VAL A 270 7.09 41.49 -40.13
CA VAL A 270 7.48 42.79 -40.72
C VAL A 270 8.55 43.59 -39.99
#